data_AF-A0A0M6VFJ1-F1
#
_entry.id   AF-A0A0M6VFJ1-F1
#
_cell.length_a   1.000
_cell.length_b   1.000
_cell.length_c   1.000
_cell.angle_alpha   90.00
_cell.angle_beta   90.00
_cell.angle_gamma   90.00
#
_symmetry.space_group_name_H-M   'P 1'
#
loop_
_entity.id
_entity.type
_entity.pdbx_description
1 polymer ?
#
loop_
_entity_poly.entity_id
_entity_poly.type
_entity_poly.pdbx_seq_one_letter_code
_entity_poly.pdbx_strand_id
1 'polypeptide(L)'
;MARIQVQNGMKVSISSKVGAAARQRYKVYRQVGANPEFILLDTISGGGGAQYGAWNVNSVYQIVCEGWWDYARPTDWMPSREQISTANGGNTTTIRCEDYWSTDSDWDDLIVTVNLAPSDNVQNAESGTDPYTVLGGRNR
;
A
#
# COMPACT_ATOMS: atom_id res chain seq x y z
N MET A 1 -8.92 9.47 0.26
CA MET A 1 -7.91 8.52 0.79
C MET A 1 -8.60 7.30 1.35
N ALA A 2 -8.19 6.10 0.94
CA ALA A 2 -8.73 4.85 1.46
C ALA A 2 -7.98 4.41 2.71
N ARG A 3 -8.72 3.94 3.73
CA ARG A 3 -8.16 3.36 4.96
C ARG A 3 -8.63 1.91 5.11
N ILE A 4 -7.68 1.00 5.20
CA ILE A 4 -7.89 -0.44 5.14
C ILE A 4 -7.40 -1.03 6.45
N GLN A 5 -8.33 -1.60 7.21
CA GLN A 5 -8.03 -2.29 8.46
C GLN A 5 -7.49 -3.67 8.15
N VAL A 6 -6.32 -4.00 8.69
CA VAL A 6 -5.63 -5.26 8.45
C VAL A 6 -5.33 -5.94 9.77
N GLN A 7 -5.89 -7.13 9.96
CA GLN A 7 -5.63 -7.96 11.14
C GLN A 7 -4.19 -8.49 11.13
N ASN A 8 -3.69 -8.85 12.31
CA ASN A 8 -2.40 -9.50 12.42
C ASN A 8 -2.34 -10.81 11.59
N GLY A 9 -1.14 -11.16 11.12
CA GLY A 9 -0.94 -12.38 10.32
C GLY A 9 -1.46 -12.29 8.88
N MET A 10 -1.94 -11.14 8.43
CA MET A 10 -2.42 -10.95 7.06
C MET A 10 -1.32 -10.41 6.15
N LYS A 11 -1.28 -10.93 4.92
CA LYS A 11 -0.59 -10.37 3.75
C LYS A 11 -1.48 -9.34 3.07
N VAL A 12 -0.90 -8.21 2.69
CA VAL A 12 -1.53 -7.13 1.93
C VAL A 12 -0.91 -7.11 0.54
N SER A 13 -1.69 -7.41 -0.50
CA SER A 13 -1.24 -7.36 -1.89
C SER A 13 -1.92 -6.21 -2.62
N ILE A 14 -1.13 -5.28 -3.13
CA ILE A 14 -1.60 -4.10 -3.85
C ILE A 14 -1.21 -4.22 -5.33
N SER A 15 -2.15 -3.91 -6.21
CA SER A 15 -1.94 -3.86 -7.65
C SER A 15 -2.70 -2.66 -8.22
N SER A 16 -2.30 -2.18 -9.39
CA SER A 16 -3.01 -1.06 -10.02
C SER A 16 -3.06 -1.15 -11.54
N LYS A 17 -3.97 -0.39 -12.14
CA LYS A 17 -4.12 -0.18 -13.59
C LYS A 17 -4.37 1.31 -13.87
N VAL A 18 -3.94 1.79 -15.02
CA VAL A 18 -4.07 3.19 -15.44
C VAL A 18 -4.98 3.28 -16.66
N GLY A 19 -6.00 4.13 -16.58
CA GLY A 19 -6.86 4.56 -17.68
C GLY A 19 -6.58 5.99 -18.17
N ALA A 20 -5.74 6.74 -17.45
CA ALA A 20 -5.47 8.14 -17.75
C ALA A 20 -4.44 8.38 -18.84
N ALA A 21 -4.54 9.53 -19.50
CA ALA A 21 -3.41 10.13 -20.22
C ALA A 21 -2.36 10.68 -19.23
N ALA A 22 -2.80 11.21 -18.08
CA ALA A 22 -1.89 11.77 -17.08
C ALA A 22 -1.07 10.70 -16.38
N ARG A 23 0.10 11.10 -15.86
CA ARG A 23 0.91 10.20 -15.07
C ARG A 23 0.22 9.96 -13.73
N GLN A 24 0.08 8.70 -13.36
CA GLN A 24 -0.57 8.32 -12.11
C GLN A 24 0.42 7.65 -11.18
N ARG A 25 0.21 7.81 -9.88
CA ARG A 25 0.89 7.04 -8.83
C ARG A 25 0.01 6.94 -7.59
N TYR A 26 0.43 6.13 -6.64
CA TYR A 26 -0.18 6.09 -5.32
C TYR A 26 0.88 5.93 -4.23
N LYS A 27 0.58 6.50 -3.07
CA LYS A 27 1.40 6.35 -1.87
C LYS A 27 0.75 5.34 -0.94
N VAL A 28 1.59 4.50 -0.33
CA VAL A 28 1.17 3.52 0.66
C VAL A 28 1.71 3.94 2.00
N TYR A 29 0.81 4.21 2.94
CA TYR A 29 1.15 4.50 4.32
C TYR A 29 0.68 3.37 5.23
N ARG A 30 1.35 3.20 6.36
CA ARG A 30 0.97 2.26 7.40
C ARG A 30 0.97 2.90 8.77
N GLN A 31 -0.06 2.60 9.53
CA GLN A 31 -0.17 2.83 10.97
C GLN A 31 -0.13 1.48 11.67
N VAL A 32 0.65 1.36 12.75
CA VAL A 32 0.85 0.10 13.49
C VAL A 32 0.20 0.16 14.87
N GLY A 33 -0.68 -0.78 15.17
CA GLY A 33 -1.36 -0.86 16.46
C GLY A 33 -2.12 0.42 16.80
N ALA A 34 -1.88 0.96 18.00
CA ALA A 34 -2.49 2.19 18.49
C ALA A 34 -1.63 3.45 18.22
N ASN A 35 -0.50 3.34 17.52
CA ASN A 35 0.33 4.51 17.20
C ASN A 35 -0.49 5.47 16.32
N PRO A 36 -0.64 6.77 16.64
CA PRO A 36 -1.42 7.71 15.83
C PRO A 36 -0.76 8.08 14.49
N GLU A 37 0.53 7.81 14.30
CA GLU A 37 1.30 8.23 13.13
C GLU A 37 1.23 7.22 11.97
N PHE A 38 1.11 7.76 10.75
CA PHE A 38 1.26 7.00 9.51
C PHE A 38 2.68 7.17 8.97
N ILE A 39 3.38 6.06 8.76
CA ILE A 39 4.66 6.04 8.06
C ILE A 39 4.44 5.79 6.56
N LEU A 40 5.14 6.54 5.71
CA LEU A 40 5.18 6.23 4.27
C LEU A 40 6.01 4.97 4.06
N LEU A 41 5.40 3.95 3.45
CA LEU A 41 6.10 2.73 3.06
C LEU A 41 6.66 2.83 1.64
N ASP A 42 5.84 3.31 0.71
CA ASP A 42 6.21 3.33 -0.71
C ASP A 42 5.43 4.40 -1.50
N THR A 43 6.00 4.81 -2.64
CA THR A 43 5.35 5.61 -3.68
C THR A 43 5.47 4.86 -5.00
N ILE A 44 4.35 4.32 -5.48
CA ILE A 44 4.32 3.36 -6.58
C ILE A 44 3.66 3.99 -7.80
N SER A 45 4.34 3.93 -8.94
CA SER A 45 3.78 4.36 -10.23
C SER A 45 2.54 3.55 -10.61
N GLY A 46 1.58 4.19 -11.25
CA GLY A 46 0.37 3.53 -11.77
C GLY A 46 0.72 2.36 -12.70
N GLY A 47 -0.04 1.27 -12.59
CA GLY A 47 0.27 -0.02 -13.23
C GLY A 47 1.18 -0.91 -12.38
N GLY A 48 1.83 -0.36 -11.35
CA GLY A 48 2.66 -1.10 -10.41
C GLY A 48 1.88 -1.74 -9.26
N GLY A 49 2.59 -2.52 -8.45
CA GLY A 49 2.06 -3.22 -7.28
C GLY A 49 3.14 -3.50 -6.25
N ALA A 50 2.71 -3.83 -5.03
CA ALA A 50 3.60 -4.18 -3.93
C ALA A 50 2.90 -5.16 -2.97
N GLN A 51 3.70 -5.81 -2.13
CA GLN A 51 3.20 -6.67 -1.06
C GLN A 51 3.76 -6.23 0.28
N TYR A 52 2.91 -6.25 1.30
CA TYR A 52 3.24 -5.91 2.68
C TYR A 52 2.65 -6.97 3.63
N GLY A 53 3.04 -6.90 4.90
CA GLY A 53 2.49 -7.76 5.93
C GLY A 53 2.10 -6.99 7.17
N ALA A 54 1.04 -7.44 7.84
CA ALA A 54 0.67 -7.05 9.19
C ALA A 54 1.16 -8.12 10.18
N TRP A 55 2.48 -8.34 10.23
CA TRP A 55 3.06 -9.38 11.07
C TRP A 55 2.88 -9.07 12.55
N ASN A 56 2.20 -9.95 13.28
CA ASN A 56 2.05 -9.91 14.75
C ASN A 56 1.30 -8.69 15.34
N VAL A 57 0.84 -7.75 14.51
CA VAL A 57 0.16 -6.54 14.99
C VAL A 57 -0.88 -6.05 13.99
N ASN A 58 -2.06 -5.71 14.50
CA ASN A 58 -3.10 -5.06 13.69
C ASN A 58 -2.57 -3.75 13.13
N SER A 59 -2.88 -3.46 11.88
CA SER A 59 -2.36 -2.30 11.17
C SER A 59 -3.46 -1.64 10.35
N VAL A 60 -3.31 -0.34 10.09
CA VAL A 60 -4.12 0.39 9.11
C VAL A 60 -3.25 0.75 7.94
N TYR A 61 -3.65 0.36 6.75
CA TYR A 61 -3.01 0.83 5.51
C TYR A 61 -3.81 1.99 4.94
N GLN A 62 -3.13 3.07 4.60
CA GLN A 62 -3.74 4.21 3.92
C GLN A 62 -3.15 4.35 2.52
N ILE A 63 -4.04 4.44 1.53
CA ILE A 63 -3.66 4.61 0.12
C ILE A 63 -4.13 6.00 -0.32
N VAL A 64 -3.23 6.72 -0.98
CA VAL A 64 -3.48 8.06 -1.51
C VAL A 64 -3.09 8.07 -2.98
N CYS A 65 -4.07 8.28 -3.86
CA CYS A 65 -3.84 8.45 -5.29
C CYS A 65 -3.36 9.86 -5.62
N GLU A 66 -2.41 9.98 -6.55
CA GLU A 66 -1.92 11.27 -7.07
C GLU A 66 -1.74 11.22 -8.58
N GLY A 67 -2.09 12.32 -9.25
CA GLY A 67 -1.90 12.53 -10.67
C GLY A 67 -0.90 13.63 -10.98
N TRP A 68 -0.32 13.59 -12.17
CA TRP A 68 0.57 14.63 -12.70
C TRP A 68 0.35 14.81 -14.21
N TRP A 69 0.09 16.05 -14.63
CA TRP A 69 -0.20 16.43 -16.01
C TRP A 69 0.75 17.52 -16.51
N ASP A 70 1.27 17.37 -17.74
CA ASP A 70 2.34 18.21 -18.30
C ASP A 70 1.88 19.27 -19.31
N TYR A 71 0.57 19.44 -19.50
CA TYR A 71 0.03 20.11 -20.68
C TYR A 71 0.31 21.63 -20.80
N ALA A 72 0.82 22.33 -19.77
CA ALA A 72 1.23 23.73 -19.92
C ALA A 72 2.23 24.28 -18.88
N ARG A 73 2.27 23.73 -17.67
CA ARG A 73 3.27 24.02 -16.62
C ARG A 73 3.40 22.77 -15.76
N PRO A 74 4.61 22.30 -15.41
CA PRO A 74 4.74 21.17 -14.50
C PRO A 74 4.08 21.54 -13.17
N THR A 75 2.97 20.88 -12.86
CA THR A 75 2.36 20.96 -11.54
C THR A 75 3.13 20.04 -10.60
N ASP A 76 2.99 20.25 -9.30
CA ASP A 76 3.32 19.19 -8.36
C ASP A 76 2.38 17.99 -8.60
N TRP A 77 2.72 16.85 -7.99
CA TRP A 77 1.79 15.74 -7.89
C TRP A 77 0.59 16.18 -7.06
N MET A 78 -0.60 16.14 -7.66
CA MET A 78 -1.83 16.58 -7.00
C MET A 78 -2.63 15.37 -6.52
N PRO A 79 -3.26 15.44 -5.33
CA PRO A 79 -4.14 14.38 -4.87
C PRO A 79 -5.31 14.17 -5.82
N SER A 80 -5.56 12.92 -6.17
CA SER A 80 -6.73 12.52 -6.95
C SER A 80 -7.98 12.50 -6.06
N ARG A 81 -9.15 12.64 -6.69
CA ARG A 81 -10.43 12.26 -6.08
C ARG A 81 -10.51 10.74 -6.04
N GLU A 82 -11.24 10.17 -5.08
CA GLU A 82 -11.31 8.72 -4.90
C GLU A 82 -12.73 8.23 -4.63
N GLN A 83 -13.10 7.12 -5.26
CA GLN A 83 -14.25 6.28 -4.93
C GLN A 83 -13.75 4.93 -4.41
N ILE A 84 -14.28 4.51 -3.25
CA ILE A 84 -13.82 3.31 -2.56
C ILE A 84 -14.95 2.30 -2.50
N SER A 85 -14.63 1.05 -2.83
CA SER A 85 -15.55 -0.08 -2.71
C SER A 85 -14.84 -1.25 -2.06
N THR A 86 -15.58 -2.02 -1.25
CA THR A 86 -15.07 -3.23 -0.60
C THR A 86 -15.89 -4.43 -1.02
N ALA A 87 -15.24 -5.57 -1.24
CA ALA A 87 -15.85 -6.84 -1.60
C ALA A 87 -15.25 -7.97 -0.74
N ASN A 88 -15.77 -9.20 -0.91
CA ASN A 88 -15.24 -10.40 -0.27
C ASN A 88 -15.16 -10.29 1.27
N GLY A 89 -16.20 -9.74 1.90
CA GLY A 89 -16.23 -9.53 3.35
C GLY A 89 -15.22 -8.49 3.86
N GLY A 90 -14.75 -7.60 2.99
CA GLY A 90 -13.75 -6.58 3.33
C GLY A 90 -12.31 -6.97 2.95
N ASN A 91 -12.09 -8.18 2.44
CA ASN A 91 -10.75 -8.64 2.04
C ASN A 91 -10.26 -8.01 0.74
N THR A 92 -11.15 -7.52 -0.12
CA THR A 92 -10.78 -6.80 -1.33
C THR A 92 -11.27 -5.37 -1.23
N THR A 93 -10.37 -4.41 -1.36
CA THR A 93 -10.70 -2.99 -1.48
C THR A 93 -10.27 -2.50 -2.86
N THR A 94 -11.19 -1.92 -3.61
CA THR A 94 -10.89 -1.25 -4.88
C THR A 94 -11.08 0.25 -4.71
N ILE A 95 -10.06 0.99 -5.07
CA ILE A 95 -9.98 2.45 -5.03
C ILE A 95 -9.92 2.90 -6.48
N ARG A 96 -10.96 3.57 -6.93
CA ARG A 96 -11.08 4.17 -8.24
C ARG A 96 -10.74 5.65 -8.10
N CYS A 97 -9.71 6.08 -8.80
CA CYS A 97 -9.16 7.41 -8.67
C CYS A 97 -9.42 8.19 -9.95
N GLU A 98 -9.76 9.45 -9.77
CA GLU A 98 -10.00 10.43 -10.82
C GLU A 98 -9.02 11.57 -10.55
N ASP A 99 -8.15 11.87 -11.50
CA ASP A 99 -7.11 12.87 -11.31
C ASP A 99 -7.69 14.27 -11.10
N TYR A 100 -6.84 15.17 -10.61
CA TYR A 100 -7.24 16.49 -10.17
C TYR A 100 -7.80 17.37 -11.30
N TRP A 101 -7.32 17.16 -12.53
CA TRP A 101 -7.67 17.99 -13.68
C TRP A 101 -8.78 17.38 -14.53
N SER A 102 -9.09 16.09 -14.33
CA SER A 102 -10.09 15.41 -15.12
C SER A 102 -11.50 15.97 -14.91
N THR A 103 -12.28 15.91 -16.00
CA THR A 103 -13.65 16.43 -16.08
C THR A 103 -14.66 15.41 -16.59
N ASP A 104 -14.22 14.21 -16.98
CA ASP A 104 -15.09 13.16 -17.52
C ASP A 104 -15.74 12.29 -16.45
N SER A 105 -15.15 12.21 -15.24
CA SER A 105 -15.72 11.51 -14.08
C SER A 105 -16.01 10.04 -14.36
N ASP A 106 -15.15 9.37 -15.13
CA ASP A 106 -15.24 7.92 -15.40
C ASP A 106 -14.59 7.07 -14.30
N TRP A 107 -13.78 7.69 -13.43
CA TRP A 107 -13.10 7.10 -12.28
C TRP A 107 -12.16 5.94 -12.64
N ASP A 108 -11.57 5.97 -13.83
CA ASP A 108 -10.65 4.93 -14.27
C ASP A 108 -9.20 5.38 -14.47
N ASP A 109 -8.89 6.66 -14.23
CA ASP A 109 -7.56 7.23 -14.34
C ASP A 109 -6.50 6.37 -13.66
N LEU A 110 -6.77 5.99 -12.40
CA LEU A 110 -6.00 4.99 -11.67
C LEU A 110 -6.94 4.11 -10.84
N ILE A 111 -6.87 2.80 -11.04
CA ILE A 111 -7.59 1.83 -10.23
C ILE A 111 -6.59 1.06 -9.39
N VAL A 112 -6.66 1.18 -8.07
CA VAL A 112 -5.83 0.44 -7.11
C VAL A 112 -6.69 -0.64 -6.44
N THR A 113 -6.24 -1.89 -6.50
CA THR A 113 -6.87 -3.01 -5.82
C THR A 113 -5.95 -3.54 -4.72
N VAL A 114 -6.46 -3.55 -3.50
CA VAL A 114 -5.83 -4.14 -2.32
C VAL A 114 -6.54 -5.44 -1.97
N ASN A 115 -5.79 -6.52 -1.88
CA ASN A 115 -6.26 -7.82 -1.44
C ASN A 115 -5.58 -8.24 -0.15
N LEU A 116 -6.40 -8.64 0.81
CA LEU A 116 -5.97 -9.17 2.10
C LEU A 116 -6.14 -10.69 2.06
N ALA A 117 -5.10 -11.39 2.49
CA ALA A 117 -5.14 -12.84 2.63
C ALA A 117 -4.36 -13.24 3.90
N PRO A 118 -4.70 -14.35 4.55
CA PRO A 118 -3.83 -14.96 5.54
C PRO A 118 -2.42 -15.13 4.95
N SER A 119 -1.40 -14.86 5.74
CA SER A 119 -0.05 -15.22 5.33
C SER A 119 0.22 -16.69 5.65
N ASP A 120 0.67 -17.42 4.64
CA ASP A 120 1.09 -18.83 4.78
C ASP A 120 2.39 -19.03 5.59
N ASN A 121 2.97 -17.97 6.19
CA ASN A 121 4.18 -18.03 7.01
C ASN A 121 3.97 -17.35 8.36
N VAL A 122 3.36 -18.07 9.31
CA VAL A 122 3.55 -17.82 10.75
C VAL A 122 4.31 -19.01 11.33
N GLN A 123 5.53 -19.25 10.84
CA GLN A 123 6.53 -19.77 11.76
C GLN A 123 6.90 -18.61 12.65
N ASN A 124 6.49 -18.71 13.92
CA ASN A 124 7.05 -17.91 15.00
C ASN A 124 8.57 -17.88 14.81
N ALA A 125 9.14 -16.72 14.51
CA ALA A 125 10.51 -16.47 14.93
C ALA A 125 10.44 -16.47 16.46
N GLU A 126 10.59 -17.66 17.06
CA GLU A 126 10.86 -17.78 18.47
C GLU A 126 12.00 -16.83 18.82
N SER A 127 11.81 -16.14 19.94
CA SER A 127 12.80 -15.31 20.62
C SER A 127 14.19 -15.95 20.57
N GLY A 128 15.00 -15.55 19.58
CA GLY A 128 16.43 -15.78 19.60
C GLY A 128 17.02 -14.95 20.73
N THR A 129 17.28 -15.61 21.85
CA THR A 129 18.05 -15.11 22.98
C THR A 129 19.35 -14.40 22.54
N ASP A 130 19.67 -13.36 23.31
CA ASP A 130 20.75 -12.37 23.27
C ASP A 130 22.12 -12.69 22.60
N PRO A 131 22.90 -11.63 22.25
CA PRO A 131 23.96 -11.64 21.24
C PRO A 131 25.38 -11.67 21.81
N TYR A 132 25.91 -12.79 22.31
CA TYR A 132 27.37 -12.92 22.50
C TYR A 132 27.81 -14.39 22.49
N THR A 133 28.23 -14.89 21.32
CA THR A 133 29.32 -15.88 21.27
C THR A 133 30.35 -15.46 20.24
N VAL A 134 31.46 -15.00 20.80
CA VAL A 134 32.68 -14.49 20.21
C VAL A 134 33.47 -15.64 19.55
N LEU A 135 33.91 -15.38 18.31
CA LEU A 135 35.12 -15.86 17.62
C LEU A 135 35.32 -17.36 17.36
N GLY A 136 35.31 -17.68 16.06
CA GLY A 136 36.54 -18.01 15.33
C GLY A 136 37.41 -19.16 15.85
N GLY A 137 37.27 -20.32 15.23
CA GLY A 137 38.24 -21.41 15.36
C GLY A 137 38.03 -22.51 14.33
N ARG A 138 38.56 -22.31 13.10
CA ARG A 138 38.87 -23.40 12.17
C ARG A 138 40.05 -24.20 12.73
N ASN A 139 39.93 -25.52 12.85
CA ASN A 139 40.64 -26.52 12.03
C ASN A 139 40.66 -27.91 12.68
N ARG A 140 40.90 -28.89 11.80
CA ARG A 140 41.25 -30.30 11.99
C ARG A 140 42.08 -30.61 13.22
#